data_AF-A0A662J8Z0-F1
#
_entry.id   AF-A0A662J8Z0-F1
#
_cell.length_a   1.000
_cell.length_b   1.000
_cell.length_c   1.000
_cell.angle_alpha   90.00
_cell.angle_beta   90.00
_cell.angle_gamma   90.00
#
_symmetry.space_group_name_H-M   'P 1'
#
loop_
_entity.id
_entity.type
_entity.pdbx_description
1 polymer ?
#
loop_
_entity_poly.entity_id
_entity_poly.type
_entity_poly.pdbx_seq_one_letter_code
_entity_poly.pdbx_strand_id
1 'polypeptide(L)'
;MSSVERRLRFVESYLRNARERIELARISMERGFHNNAIRLCQESVELSLKAVLRLCGIEYPKSHEVGHALREYAQLFPEWFREAVPEMARISRDLSLNRGPAMYGNESSEIPPEELYDDEDSRRAIRNA
;
A
#
# COMPACT_ATOMS: atom_id res chain seq x y z
N MET A 1 -22.41 -15.22 -14.52
CA MET A 1 -21.60 -14.06 -14.15
C MET A 1 -20.60 -13.76 -15.25
N SER A 2 -20.62 -12.54 -15.79
CA SER A 2 -19.72 -12.11 -16.86
C SER A 2 -18.27 -11.95 -16.37
N SER A 3 -17.32 -11.90 -17.31
CA SER A 3 -15.90 -11.60 -17.00
C SER A 3 -15.73 -10.23 -16.32
N VAL A 4 -16.52 -9.24 -16.75
CA VAL A 4 -16.53 -7.88 -16.17
C VAL A 4 -17.00 -7.91 -14.72
N GLU A 5 -18.12 -8.59 -14.43
CA GLU A 5 -18.64 -8.70 -13.06
C GLU A 5 -17.62 -9.37 -12.12
N ARG A 6 -16.92 -10.41 -12.58
CA ARG A 6 -15.86 -11.07 -11.79
C ARG A 6 -14.72 -10.11 -11.46
N ARG A 7 -14.28 -9.32 -12.44
CA ARG A 7 -13.23 -8.31 -12.26
C ARG A 7 -13.65 -7.25 -11.24
N LEU A 8 -14.87 -6.72 -11.36
CA LEU A 8 -15.38 -5.69 -10.46
C LEU A 8 -15.47 -6.18 -9.00
N ARG A 9 -15.99 -7.38 -8.76
CA ARG A 9 -16.01 -7.97 -7.41
C ARG A 9 -14.60 -8.14 -6.83
N PHE A 10 -13.63 -8.47 -7.67
CA PHE A 10 -12.25 -8.63 -7.21
C PHE A 10 -11.62 -7.28 -6.84
N VAL A 11 -11.84 -6.24 -7.66
CA VAL A 11 -11.45 -4.86 -7.37
C VAL A 11 -12.09 -4.38 -6.07
N GLU A 12 -13.39 -4.59 -5.91
CA GLU A 12 -14.13 -4.24 -4.69
C GLU A 12 -13.56 -4.95 -3.46
N SER A 13 -13.21 -6.23 -3.58
CA SER A 13 -12.57 -6.98 -2.50
C SER A 13 -11.23 -6.37 -2.09
N TYR A 14 -10.40 -5.94 -3.05
CA TYR A 14 -9.13 -5.27 -2.77
C TYR A 14 -9.34 -3.95 -2.04
N LEU A 15 -10.25 -3.10 -2.53
CA LEU A 15 -10.54 -1.80 -1.91
C LEU A 15 -11.11 -1.94 -0.50
N ARG A 16 -12.00 -2.92 -0.28
CA ARG A 16 -12.52 -3.23 1.06
C ARG A 16 -11.41 -3.66 2.02
N ASN A 17 -10.50 -4.50 1.54
CA ASN A 17 -9.37 -4.97 2.31
C ASN A 17 -8.35 -3.86 2.61
N ALA A 18 -8.11 -2.95 1.66
CA ALA A 18 -7.25 -1.79 1.85
C ALA A 18 -7.82 -0.88 2.95
N ARG A 19 -9.13 -0.59 2.90
CA ARG A 19 -9.81 0.19 3.94
C ARG A 19 -9.66 -0.43 5.33
N GLU A 20 -9.89 -1.73 5.44
CA GLU A 20 -9.73 -2.45 6.71
C GLU A 20 -8.31 -2.30 7.28
N ARG A 21 -7.28 -2.33 6.42
CA ARG A 21 -5.89 -2.17 6.84
C ARG A 21 -5.60 -0.78 7.39
N ILE A 22 -6.18 0.28 6.83
CA ILE A 22 -6.02 1.64 7.37
C ILE A 22 -6.65 1.73 8.77
N GLU A 23 -7.82 1.15 9.00
CA GLU A 23 -8.45 1.15 10.32
C GLU A 23 -7.61 0.36 11.34
N LEU A 24 -7.13 -0.83 10.95
CA LEU A 24 -6.22 -1.62 11.79
C LEU A 24 -4.88 -0.93 12.03
N ALA A 25 -4.39 -0.12 11.08
CA ALA A 25 -3.16 0.65 11.25
C ALA A 25 -3.33 1.71 12.34
N ARG A 26 -4.48 2.41 12.38
CA ARG A 26 -4.80 3.38 13.43
C ARG A 26 -4.86 2.71 14.81
N ILE A 27 -5.55 1.57 14.91
CA ILE A 27 -5.63 0.79 16.15
C ILE A 27 -4.23 0.31 16.59
N SER A 28 -3.39 -0.12 15.64
CA SER A 28 -2.03 -0.58 15.95
C SER A 28 -1.16 0.57 16.47
N MET A 29 -1.24 1.74 15.85
CA MET A 29 -0.55 2.95 16.30
C MET A 29 -1.00 3.37 17.71
N GLU A 30 -2.31 3.40 17.98
CA GLU A 30 -2.86 3.72 19.30
C GLU A 30 -2.36 2.77 20.40
N ARG A 31 -2.05 1.52 20.03
CA ARG A 31 -1.50 0.50 20.94
C ARG A 31 0.03 0.52 21.03
N GLY A 32 0.71 1.45 20.35
CA GLY A 32 2.17 1.54 20.32
C GLY A 32 2.86 0.55 19.37
N PHE A 33 2.10 -0.21 18.57
CA PHE A 33 2.65 -1.11 17.54
C PHE A 33 2.87 -0.36 16.22
N HIS A 34 3.82 0.57 16.23
CA HIS A 34 4.11 1.45 15.08
C HIS A 34 4.60 0.66 13.85
N ASN A 35 5.38 -0.39 14.06
CA ASN A 35 5.78 -1.35 13.02
C ASN A 35 4.57 -1.97 12.30
N ASN A 36 3.56 -2.42 13.05
CA ASN A 36 2.35 -2.98 12.47
C ASN A 36 1.54 -1.94 11.70
N ALA A 37 1.45 -0.71 12.21
CA ALA A 37 0.79 0.38 11.50
C ALA A 37 1.43 0.64 10.13
N ILE A 38 2.75 0.71 10.06
CA ILE A 38 3.50 0.92 8.80
C ILE A 38 3.26 -0.22 7.81
N ARG A 39 3.33 -1.48 8.28
CA ARG A 39 3.07 -2.65 7.43
C ARG A 39 1.64 -2.63 6.86
N LEU A 40 0.65 -2.32 7.70
CA LEU A 40 -0.75 -2.25 7.26
C LEU A 40 -0.98 -1.11 6.26
N CYS A 41 -0.34 0.05 6.45
CA CYS A 41 -0.35 1.15 5.48
C CYS A 41 0.25 0.72 4.14
N GLN A 42 1.38 0.02 4.15
CA GLN A 42 1.99 -0.53 2.94
C GLN A 42 1.02 -1.46 2.19
N GLU A 43 0.40 -2.40 2.91
CA GLU A 43 -0.56 -3.33 2.31
C GLU A 43 -1.81 -2.62 1.75
N SER A 44 -2.28 -1.57 2.43
CA SER A 44 -3.41 -0.75 1.96
C SER A 44 -3.11 -0.07 0.62
N VAL A 45 -1.95 0.59 0.54
CA VAL A 45 -1.50 1.27 -0.69
C VAL A 45 -1.31 0.25 -1.81
N GLU A 46 -0.65 -0.88 -1.53
CA GLU A 46 -0.44 -1.94 -2.52
C GLU A 46 -1.78 -2.44 -3.09
N LEU A 47 -2.76 -2.78 -2.24
CA LEU A 47 -4.05 -3.27 -2.68
C LEU A 47 -4.84 -2.22 -3.47
N SER A 48 -4.82 -0.97 -3.03
CA SER A 48 -5.52 0.14 -3.71
C SER A 48 -4.97 0.38 -5.12
N LEU A 49 -3.65 0.45 -5.26
CA LEU A 49 -3.01 0.69 -6.57
C LEU A 49 -3.19 -0.50 -7.51
N LYS A 50 -3.09 -1.73 -6.99
CA LYS A 50 -3.40 -2.94 -7.76
C LYS A 50 -4.87 -3.01 -8.19
N ALA A 51 -5.79 -2.51 -7.36
CA ALA A 51 -7.20 -2.43 -7.70
C ALA A 51 -7.42 -1.49 -8.90
N VAL A 52 -6.76 -0.32 -8.92
CA VAL A 52 -6.82 0.62 -10.04
C VAL A 52 -6.28 0.01 -11.33
N LEU A 53 -5.08 -0.59 -11.29
CA LEU A 53 -4.48 -1.24 -12.45
C LEU A 53 -5.41 -2.34 -13.00
N ARG A 54 -5.96 -3.16 -12.10
CA ARG A 54 -6.89 -4.23 -12.49
C ARG A 54 -8.20 -3.69 -13.08
N LEU A 55 -8.72 -2.58 -12.55
CA LEU A 55 -9.92 -1.93 -13.08
C LEU A 55 -9.71 -1.50 -14.54
N CYS A 56 -8.54 -0.95 -14.85
CA CYS A 56 -8.12 -0.59 -16.20
C CYS A 56 -7.78 -1.80 -17.10
N GLY A 57 -7.86 -3.03 -16.58
CA GLY A 57 -7.51 -4.25 -17.32
C GLY A 57 -6.01 -4.45 -17.52
N ILE A 58 -5.18 -3.76 -16.74
CA ILE A 58 -3.73 -3.85 -16.78
C ILE A 58 -3.29 -5.03 -15.90
N GLU A 59 -2.47 -5.92 -16.48
CA GLU A 59 -1.74 -6.91 -15.71
C GLU A 59 -0.46 -6.27 -15.13
N TYR A 60 -0.29 -6.39 -13.82
CA TYR A 60 0.86 -5.86 -13.10
C TYR A 60 1.72 -7.00 -12.54
N PRO A 61 3.02 -6.79 -12.30
CA PRO A 61 3.88 -7.83 -11.76
C PRO A 61 3.42 -8.28 -10.38
N LYS A 62 3.75 -9.52 -10.01
CA LYS A 62 3.54 -10.07 -8.65
C LYS A 62 4.57 -9.50 -7.66
N SER A 63 4.68 -8.17 -7.61
CA SER A 63 5.53 -7.37 -6.73
C SER A 63 4.68 -6.62 -5.69
N HIS A 64 5.31 -6.20 -4.59
CA HIS A 64 4.69 -5.37 -3.54
C HIS A 64 4.72 -3.86 -3.88
N GLU A 65 5.56 -3.48 -4.83
CA GLU A 65 5.67 -2.12 -5.38
C GLU A 65 5.17 -2.13 -6.82
N VAL A 66 4.26 -1.20 -7.15
CA VAL A 66 3.62 -1.11 -8.47
C VAL A 66 3.67 0.31 -9.07
N GLY A 67 4.49 1.19 -8.51
CA GLY A 67 4.62 2.57 -8.97
C GLY A 67 5.23 2.69 -10.36
N HIS A 68 6.10 1.75 -10.77
CA HIS A 68 6.56 1.68 -12.17
C HIS A 68 5.40 1.43 -13.14
N ALA A 69 4.48 0.51 -12.81
CA ALA A 69 3.32 0.21 -13.64
C ALA A 69 2.36 1.41 -13.72
N LEU A 70 2.15 2.14 -12.61
CA LEU A 70 1.35 3.37 -12.64
C LEU A 70 1.94 4.42 -13.60
N ARG A 71 3.27 4.58 -13.61
CA ARG A 71 3.93 5.52 -14.52
C ARG A 71 3.84 5.08 -15.97
N GLU A 72 4.05 3.80 -16.24
CA GLU A 72 3.95 3.22 -17.59
C GLU A 72 2.57 3.44 -18.20
N TYR A 73 1.51 3.22 -17.42
CA TYR A 73 0.13 3.33 -17.89
C TYR A 73 -0.54 4.67 -17.56
N ALA A 74 0.23 5.69 -17.20
CA ALA A 74 -0.30 6.96 -16.70
C ALA A 74 -1.29 7.64 -17.67
N GLN A 75 -1.11 7.44 -18.98
CA GLN A 75 -1.98 8.00 -20.02
C GLN A 75 -3.35 7.33 -20.13
N LEU A 76 -3.55 6.15 -19.51
CA LEU A 76 -4.84 5.46 -19.47
C LEU A 76 -5.74 5.97 -18.34
N PHE A 77 -5.19 6.77 -17.42
CA PHE A 77 -5.92 7.32 -16.29
C PHE A 77 -6.52 8.69 -16.63
N PRO A 78 -7.64 9.07 -15.97
CA PRO A 78 -8.13 10.43 -16.06
C PRO A 78 -7.08 11.42 -15.53
N GLU A 79 -7.11 12.64 -16.05
CA GLU A 79 -6.09 13.67 -15.81
C GLU A 79 -5.77 13.88 -14.33
N TRP A 80 -6.80 14.03 -13.49
CA TRP A 80 -6.65 14.21 -12.04
C TRP A 80 -5.88 13.06 -11.36
N PHE A 81 -6.03 11.82 -11.85
CA PHE A 81 -5.34 10.66 -11.28
C PHE A 81 -3.92 10.57 -11.84
N ARG A 82 -3.75 10.85 -13.14
CA ARG A 82 -2.45 10.91 -13.80
C ARG A 82 -1.51 11.92 -13.13
N GLU A 83 -2.03 13.07 -12.72
CA GLU A 83 -1.28 14.09 -11.97
C GLU A 83 -0.82 13.60 -10.58
N ALA A 84 -1.59 12.72 -9.94
CA ALA A 84 -1.23 12.13 -8.64
C ALA A 84 -0.26 10.94 -8.75
N VAL A 85 -0.08 10.33 -9.93
CA VAL A 85 0.77 9.14 -10.14
C VAL A 85 2.19 9.30 -9.59
N PRO A 86 2.92 10.41 -9.81
CA PRO A 86 4.26 10.57 -9.28
C PRO A 86 4.33 10.42 -7.76
N GLU A 87 3.37 10.99 -7.04
CA GLU A 87 3.30 10.93 -5.59
C GLU A 87 2.86 9.55 -5.09
N MET A 88 1.81 8.96 -5.67
CA MET A 88 1.38 7.60 -5.32
C MET A 88 2.50 6.58 -5.53
N ALA A 89 3.25 6.71 -6.62
CA ALA A 89 4.37 5.82 -6.92
C ALA A 89 5.58 6.06 -5.99
N ARG A 90 5.76 7.29 -5.49
CA ARG A 90 6.75 7.58 -4.43
C ARG A 90 6.35 6.92 -3.11
N ILE A 91 5.10 7.12 -2.68
CA ILE A 91 4.54 6.53 -1.46
C ILE A 91 4.62 5.00 -1.50
N SER A 92 4.19 4.38 -2.60
CA SER A 92 4.22 2.92 -2.77
C SER A 92 5.64 2.37 -2.62
N ARG A 93 6.63 3.01 -3.26
CA ARG A 93 8.03 2.64 -3.14
C ARG A 93 8.52 2.78 -1.70
N ASP A 94 8.35 3.95 -1.10
CA ASP A 94 8.88 4.24 0.23
C ASP A 94 8.27 3.32 1.29
N LEU A 95 6.97 3.02 1.22
CA LEU A 95 6.34 2.03 2.10
C LEU A 95 6.78 0.59 1.82
N SER A 96 6.99 0.21 0.55
CA SER A 96 7.44 -1.15 0.20
C SER A 96 8.81 -1.49 0.78
N LEU A 97 9.71 -0.51 0.88
CA LEU A 97 11.03 -0.67 1.51
C LEU A 97 10.93 -1.02 3.00
N ASN A 98 9.87 -0.55 3.66
CA ASN A 98 9.62 -0.79 5.08
C ASN A 98 8.89 -2.12 5.35
N ARG A 99 8.38 -2.82 4.32
CA ARG A 99 7.61 -4.07 4.50
C ARG A 99 8.39 -5.14 5.26
N GLY A 100 9.65 -5.37 4.87
CA GLY A 100 10.54 -6.33 5.53
C GLY A 100 10.92 -5.88 6.94
N PRO A 101 11.52 -4.69 7.10
CA PRO A 101 11.93 -4.21 8.42
C PRO A 101 10.78 -4.07 9.42
N ALA A 102 9.57 -3.67 8.99
CA ALA A 102 8.38 -3.63 9.85
C ALA A 102 7.90 -5.01 10.34
N MET A 103 8.27 -6.08 9.64
CA MET A 103 7.88 -7.44 10.00
C MET A 103 8.96 -8.17 10.80
N TYR A 104 10.23 -7.99 10.43
CA TYR A 104 11.34 -8.82 10.92
C TYR A 104 12.36 -8.04 11.75
N GLY A 105 12.24 -6.70 11.81
CA GLY A 105 13.27 -5.88 12.40
C GLY A 105 14.53 -5.83 11.54
N ASN A 106 15.66 -5.51 12.17
CA ASN A 106 16.99 -5.66 11.58
C ASN A 106 17.67 -6.88 12.21
N GLU A 107 17.50 -8.05 11.58
CA GLU A 107 18.06 -9.31 12.06
C GLU A 107 19.59 -9.28 12.15
N SER A 108 20.26 -8.54 11.28
CA SER A 108 21.74 -8.45 11.28
C SER A 108 22.30 -7.69 12.48
N SER A 109 21.51 -6.79 13.06
CA SER A 109 21.89 -5.97 14.22
C SER A 109 21.06 -6.31 15.47
N GLU A 110 20.28 -7.41 15.42
CA GLU A 110 19.38 -7.87 16.49
C GLU A 110 18.41 -6.79 17.01
N ILE A 111 17.95 -5.89 16.14
CA ILE A 111 16.96 -4.86 16.50
C ILE A 111 15.56 -5.37 16.15
N PRO A 112 14.65 -5.55 17.13
CA PRO A 112 13.29 -5.99 16.86
C PRO A 112 12.49 -4.91 16.11
N PRO A 113 11.45 -5.29 15.34
CA PRO A 113 10.69 -4.34 14.52
C PRO A 113 10.01 -3.23 15.35
N GLU A 114 9.61 -3.52 16.58
CA GLU A 114 8.97 -2.56 17.50
C GLU A 114 9.87 -1.37 17.86
N GLU A 115 11.19 -1.52 17.75
CA GLU A 115 12.17 -0.47 18.08
C GLU A 115 12.60 0.38 16.87
N LEU A 116 12.18 0.00 15.65
CA LEU A 116 12.61 0.68 14.42
C LEU A 116 11.80 1.94 14.08
N TYR A 117 10.64 2.14 14.72
CA TYR A 117 9.67 3.15 14.31
C TYR A 117 8.99 3.80 15.51
N ASP A 118 8.57 5.04 15.33
CA ASP A 118 7.88 5.82 16.34
C ASP A 118 6.46 6.26 15.92
N ASP A 119 5.84 7.06 16.79
CA ASP A 119 4.53 7.66 16.57
C ASP A 119 4.52 8.58 15.33
N GLU A 120 5.59 9.31 15.05
CA GLU A 120 5.65 10.19 13.88
C GLU A 120 5.68 9.38 12.58
N ASP A 121 6.49 8.32 12.54
CA ASP A 121 6.61 7.41 11.40
C ASP A 121 5.27 6.76 11.06
N SER A 122 4.60 6.20 12.07
CA SER A 122 3.30 5.54 11.88
C SER A 122 2.20 6.55 11.50
N ARG A 123 2.16 7.75 12.09
CA ARG A 123 1.24 8.81 11.66
C ARG A 123 1.49 9.24 10.22
N ARG A 124 2.75 9.35 9.81
CA ARG A 124 3.13 9.70 8.43
C ARG A 124 2.71 8.61 7.46
N ALA A 125 2.92 7.34 7.81
CA ALA A 125 2.45 6.21 7.01
C ALA A 125 0.92 6.20 6.86
N ILE A 126 0.17 6.47 7.93
CA ILE A 126 -1.30 6.55 7.89
C ILE A 126 -1.79 7.72 7.05
N ARG A 127 -1.13 8.89 7.09
CA ARG A 127 -1.49 10.03 6.21
C ARG A 127 -1.25 9.76 4.74
N ASN A 128 -0.25 8.94 4.43
CA ASN A 128 0.12 8.60 3.04
C ASN A 128 -0.71 7.43 2.48
N ALA A 129 -1.38 6.65 3.32
CA ALA A 129 -2.15 5.46 2.95
C ALA A 129 -3.62 5.77 2.67
#